data_AF-A0A9P7VSP9-F1
#
_entry.id   AF-A0A9P7VSP9-F1
#
_cell.length_a   1.000
_cell.length_b   1.000
_cell.length_c   1.000
_cell.angle_alpha   90.00
_cell.angle_beta   90.00
_cell.angle_gamma   90.00
#
_symmetry.space_group_name_H-M   'P 1'
#
loop_
_entity.id
_entity.type
_entity.pdbx_description
1 polymer ?
#
loop_
_entity_poly.entity_id
_entity_poly.type
_entity_poly.pdbx_seq_one_letter_code
_entity_poly.pdbx_strand_id
1 'polypeptide(L)'
;MVVEFLFRVPNLRRLSIIEKRESASFFTLDQHLMDNLSKPEILPGLERLDLAWSKDNVDLDEGAIMRMLEYRVDRMMLKSAVIGPRDGGELLNDTVVRMQEMREQGINVTVW
;
A
#
# COMPACT_ATOMS: atom_id res chain seq x y z
N MET A 1 11.21 7.68 -10.04
CA MET A 1 10.69 7.00 -11.25
C MET A 1 9.27 6.47 -11.07
N VAL A 2 8.94 5.73 -10.02
CA VAL A 2 7.57 5.20 -9.81
C VAL A 2 6.52 6.30 -9.65
N VAL A 3 6.79 7.33 -8.85
CA VAL A 3 5.85 8.44 -8.61
C VAL A 3 5.47 9.17 -9.90
N GLU A 4 6.44 9.52 -10.75
CA GLU A 4 6.18 10.19 -12.04
C GLU A 4 5.27 9.38 -12.98
N PHE A 5 5.37 8.05 -12.94
CA PHE A 5 4.51 7.18 -13.72
C PHE A 5 3.04 7.30 -13.27
N LEU A 6 2.77 7.41 -11.97
CA LEU A 6 1.40 7.50 -11.43
C LEU A 6 0.64 8.72 -11.97
N PHE A 7 1.34 9.84 -12.21
CA PHE A 7 0.75 11.04 -12.82
C PHE A 7 0.33 10.84 -14.29
N ARG A 8 0.93 9.88 -14.99
CA ARG A 8 0.65 9.61 -16.42
C ARG A 8 -0.49 8.61 -16.63
N VAL A 9 -0.96 7.96 -15.56
CA VAL A 9 -2.01 6.93 -15.63
C VAL A 9 -3.18 7.24 -14.67
N PRO A 10 -3.82 8.42 -14.77
CA PRO A 10 -4.83 8.86 -13.79
C PRO A 10 -6.06 7.93 -13.70
N ASN A 11 -6.33 7.15 -14.74
CA ASN A 11 -7.47 6.21 -14.81
C ASN A 11 -7.13 4.80 -14.28
N LEU A 12 -5.95 4.61 -13.68
CA LEU A 12 -5.55 3.32 -13.14
C LEU A 12 -6.46 2.96 -11.95
N ARG A 13 -7.17 1.83 -12.06
CA ARG A 13 -8.07 1.33 -11.00
C ARG A 13 -7.41 0.31 -10.09
N ARG A 14 -6.30 -0.28 -10.52
CA ARG A 14 -5.58 -1.33 -9.80
C ARG A 14 -4.08 -1.08 -9.90
N LEU A 15 -3.40 -1.06 -8.76
CA LEU A 15 -1.97 -0.89 -8.68
C LEU A 15 -1.39 -2.02 -7.82
N SER A 16 -0.33 -2.65 -8.31
CA SER A 16 0.43 -3.63 -7.54
C SER A 16 1.89 -3.22 -7.56
N ILE A 17 2.49 -3.06 -6.38
CA ILE A 17 3.92 -2.76 -6.20
C ILE A 17 4.50 -3.87 -5.34
N ILE A 18 5.36 -4.67 -5.95
CA ILE A 18 5.87 -5.90 -5.37
C ILE A 18 7.39 -5.84 -5.42
N GLU A 19 8.01 -5.61 -4.27
CA GLU A 19 9.46 -5.51 -4.16
C GLU A 19 10.15 -6.84 -4.48
N LYS A 20 11.33 -6.77 -5.09
CA LYS A 20 12.09 -7.96 -5.47
C LYS A 20 12.70 -8.62 -4.22
N ARG A 21 12.71 -9.95 -4.18
CA ARG A 21 13.21 -10.77 -3.06
C ARG A 21 14.67 -10.53 -2.69
N GLU A 22 15.52 -10.19 -3.64
CA GLU A 22 16.99 -10.26 -3.49
C GLU A 22 17.67 -8.97 -3.96
N SER A 23 17.18 -7.82 -3.48
CA SER A 23 17.78 -6.52 -3.83
C SER A 23 17.64 -5.54 -2.68
N ALA A 24 18.58 -5.61 -1.74
CA ALA A 24 18.69 -4.66 -0.62
C ALA A 24 19.07 -3.23 -1.05
N SER A 25 19.37 -3.02 -2.34
CA SER A 25 19.90 -1.74 -2.82
C SER A 25 18.83 -0.73 -3.25
N PHE A 26 17.60 -1.17 -3.52
CA PHE A 26 16.54 -0.31 -4.06
C PHE A 26 15.14 -0.78 -3.61
N PHE A 27 14.72 -0.32 -2.44
CA PHE A 27 13.34 -0.46 -2.00
C PHE A 27 12.46 0.59 -2.67
N THR A 28 11.28 0.17 -3.10
CA THR A 28 10.31 1.04 -3.79
C THR A 28 9.26 1.56 -2.82
N LEU A 29 8.99 0.79 -1.77
CA LEU A 29 8.03 1.14 -0.74
C LEU A 29 8.73 1.98 0.33
N ASP A 30 8.72 3.30 0.11
CA ASP A 30 9.27 4.31 1.01
C ASP A 30 8.20 5.36 1.39
N GLN A 31 8.56 6.25 2.30
CA GLN A 31 7.67 7.33 2.74
C GLN A 31 7.24 8.24 1.58
N HIS A 32 8.14 8.51 0.62
CA HIS A 32 7.85 9.39 -0.51
C HIS A 32 6.74 8.81 -1.41
N LEU A 33 6.76 7.51 -1.66
CA LEU A 33 5.70 6.82 -2.38
C LEU A 33 4.40 6.83 -1.59
N MET A 34 4.42 6.57 -0.29
CA MET A 34 3.21 6.58 0.56
C MET A 34 2.56 7.97 0.60
N ASP A 35 3.35 9.05 0.70
CA ASP A 35 2.85 10.41 0.67
C ASP A 35 2.14 10.74 -0.66
N ASN A 36 2.70 10.29 -1.78
CA ASN A 36 2.07 10.50 -3.09
C ASN A 36 0.86 9.60 -3.32
N LEU A 37 0.89 8.35 -2.84
CA LEU A 37 -0.27 7.47 -2.88
C LEU A 37 -1.36 7.90 -1.90
N SER A 38 -1.09 8.74 -0.90
CA SER A 38 -2.12 9.31 -0.04
C SER A 38 -2.91 10.43 -0.73
N LYS A 39 -2.30 11.11 -1.69
CA LYS A 39 -2.91 12.25 -2.39
C LYS A 39 -4.05 11.80 -3.31
N PRO A 40 -5.28 12.32 -3.14
CA PRO A 40 -6.45 11.90 -3.92
C PRO A 40 -6.36 12.32 -5.39
N GLU A 41 -5.58 13.35 -5.73
CA GLU A 41 -5.29 13.75 -7.11
C GLU A 41 -4.42 12.73 -7.86
N ILE A 42 -3.68 11.88 -7.14
CA ILE A 42 -2.88 10.79 -7.71
C ILE A 42 -3.76 9.56 -7.79
N LEU A 43 -4.01 9.04 -8.99
CA LEU A 43 -4.89 7.88 -9.19
C LEU A 43 -6.27 8.05 -8.51
N PRO A 44 -7.06 9.07 -8.88
CA PRO A 44 -8.33 9.38 -8.21
C PRO A 44 -9.34 8.22 -8.24
N GLY A 45 -9.26 7.32 -9.23
CA GLY A 45 -10.14 6.16 -9.37
C GLY A 45 -9.54 4.84 -8.87
N LEU A 46 -8.52 4.86 -8.01
CA LEU A 46 -7.85 3.66 -7.52
C LEU A 46 -8.77 2.86 -6.58
N GLU A 47 -9.15 1.65 -7.00
CA GLU A 47 -10.05 0.77 -6.24
C GLU A 47 -9.32 -0.38 -5.56
N ARG A 48 -8.15 -0.77 -6.07
CA ARG A 48 -7.35 -1.85 -5.52
C ARG A 48 -5.87 -1.50 -5.46
N LEU A 49 -5.26 -1.79 -4.31
CA LEU A 49 -3.84 -1.57 -4.07
C LEU A 49 -3.20 -2.80 -3.43
N ASP A 50 -2.21 -3.38 -4.11
CA ASP A 50 -1.46 -4.52 -3.60
C ASP A 50 -0.01 -4.06 -3.34
N LEU A 51 0.45 -4.11 -2.09
CA LEU A 51 1.79 -3.71 -1.66
C LEU A 51 2.48 -4.89 -1.00
N ALA A 52 3.52 -5.40 -1.64
CA ALA A 52 4.33 -6.48 -1.07
C ALA A 52 5.78 -6.01 -0.95
N TRP A 53 6.34 -6.03 0.26
CA TRP A 53 7.71 -5.61 0.52
C TRP A 53 8.65 -6.80 0.71
N SER A 54 9.93 -6.58 0.49
CA SER A 54 10.95 -7.56 0.88
C SER A 54 11.06 -7.59 2.39
N LYS A 55 11.31 -8.77 2.98
CA LYS A 55 11.69 -8.90 4.39
C LYS A 55 13.00 -8.17 4.72
N ASP A 56 13.82 -7.90 3.70
CA ASP A 56 15.09 -7.19 3.85
C ASP A 56 14.90 -5.66 3.93
N ASN A 57 13.68 -5.16 3.69
CA ASN A 57 13.34 -3.75 3.82
C ASN A 57 13.11 -3.39 5.29
N VAL A 58 14.21 -3.25 6.04
CA VAL A 58 14.20 -2.94 7.48
C VAL A 58 13.69 -1.53 7.80
N ASP A 59 13.69 -0.63 6.81
CA ASP A 59 13.28 0.76 6.96
C ASP A 59 11.79 0.98 6.61
N LEU A 60 11.05 -0.08 6.29
CA LEU A 60 9.65 0.01 5.95
C LEU A 60 8.81 0.48 7.15
N ASP A 61 8.04 1.56 6.97
CA ASP A 61 7.04 2.02 7.93
C ASP A 61 5.65 1.45 7.57
N GLU A 62 5.25 0.33 8.21
CA GLU A 62 3.89 -0.21 8.09
C GLU A 62 2.82 0.82 8.50
N GLY A 63 3.12 1.69 9.47
CA GLY A 63 2.23 2.75 9.90
C GLY A 63 1.97 3.78 8.79
N ALA A 64 2.98 4.08 7.96
CA ALA A 64 2.82 4.95 6.79
C ALA A 64 1.92 4.30 5.73
N ILE A 65 2.08 3.00 5.48
CA ILE A 65 1.20 2.23 4.60
C ILE A 65 -0.24 2.31 5.11
N MET A 66 -0.46 2.08 6.39
CA MET A 66 -1.80 2.10 6.97
C MET A 66 -2.43 3.50 6.93
N ARG A 67 -1.68 4.56 7.26
CA ARG A 67 -2.18 5.96 7.15
C ARG A 67 -2.62 6.29 5.71
N MET A 68 -1.85 5.84 4.73
CA MET A 68 -2.18 6.01 3.31
C MET A 68 -3.45 5.25 2.92
N LEU A 69 -3.58 3.99 3.36
CA LEU A 69 -4.77 3.18 3.08
C LEU A 69 -6.02 3.77 3.73
N GLU A 70 -5.96 4.17 5.01
CA GLU A 70 -7.07 4.80 5.74
C GLU A 70 -7.55 6.07 5.03
N TYR A 71 -6.62 6.93 4.63
CA TYR A 71 -6.95 8.15 3.90
C TYR A 71 -7.70 7.84 2.58
N ARG A 72 -7.35 6.74 1.91
CA ARG A 72 -8.02 6.29 0.68
C ARG A 72 -9.39 5.65 0.94
N VAL A 73 -9.54 4.96 2.07
CA VAL A 73 -10.82 4.38 2.53
C VAL A 73 -11.81 5.49 2.91
N ASP A 74 -11.38 6.50 3.66
CA ASP A 74 -12.23 7.64 4.08
C ASP A 74 -12.81 8.43 2.90
N ARG A 75 -12.12 8.40 1.75
CA ARG A 75 -12.58 9.02 0.50
C ARG A 75 -13.45 8.08 -0.35
N MET A 76 -13.79 6.89 0.15
CA MET A 76 -14.62 5.85 -0.47
C MET A 76 -14.15 5.37 -1.86
N MET A 77 -12.86 5.49 -2.16
CA MET A 77 -12.31 5.08 -3.47
C MET A 77 -11.78 3.65 -3.44
N LEU A 78 -11.09 3.29 -2.35
CA LEU A 78 -10.47 1.99 -2.21
C LEU A 78 -11.52 0.94 -1.80
N LYS A 79 -11.55 -0.19 -2.50
CA LYS A 79 -12.46 -1.33 -2.24
C LYS A 79 -11.73 -2.53 -1.68
N SER A 80 -10.44 -2.66 -2.00
CA SER A 80 -9.62 -3.78 -1.56
C SER A 80 -8.15 -3.43 -1.48
N ALA A 81 -7.43 -4.06 -0.57
CA ALA A 81 -5.99 -3.98 -0.51
C ALA A 81 -5.37 -5.33 -0.13
N VAL A 82 -4.15 -5.57 -0.61
CA VAL A 82 -3.33 -6.70 -0.17
C VAL A 82 -2.02 -6.11 0.33
N ILE A 83 -1.64 -6.39 1.58
CA ILE A 83 -0.38 -5.89 2.15
C ILE A 83 0.41 -7.01 2.81
N GLY A 84 1.73 -6.93 2.75
CA GLY A 84 2.56 -7.76 3.62
C GLY A 84 3.95 -8.07 3.08
N PRO A 85 4.76 -8.77 3.90
CA PRO A 85 6.03 -9.31 3.45
C PRO A 85 5.80 -10.30 2.30
N ARG A 86 6.53 -10.13 1.20
CA ARG A 86 6.36 -10.90 -0.04
C ARG A 86 6.49 -12.42 0.13
N ASP A 87 7.29 -12.86 1.10
CA ASP A 87 7.60 -14.27 1.35
C ASP A 87 6.84 -14.84 2.56
N GLY A 88 5.77 -14.16 2.95
CA GLY A 88 5.11 -14.39 4.22
C GLY A 88 5.92 -13.80 5.37
N GLY A 89 5.25 -13.60 6.49
CA GLY A 89 5.83 -12.97 7.67
C GLY A 89 4.73 -12.36 8.51
N GLU A 90 5.13 -11.91 9.70
CA GLU A 90 4.21 -11.26 10.62
C GLU A 90 4.12 -9.77 10.28
N LEU A 91 2.90 -9.24 10.33
CA LEU A 91 2.65 -7.81 10.39
C LEU A 91 2.72 -7.35 11.84
N LEU A 92 3.01 -6.07 12.05
CA LEU A 92 2.89 -5.48 13.38
C LEU A 92 1.44 -5.61 13.89
N ASN A 93 1.28 -5.83 15.19
CA ASN A 93 -0.04 -5.98 15.80
C ASN A 93 -0.95 -4.76 15.54
N ASP A 94 -0.38 -3.55 15.56
CA ASP A 94 -1.10 -2.31 15.21
C ASP A 94 -1.65 -2.36 13.77
N THR A 95 -0.84 -2.82 12.82
CA THR A 95 -1.25 -3.01 11.42
C THR A 95 -2.43 -3.98 11.32
N VAL A 96 -2.38 -5.09 12.04
CA VAL A 96 -3.45 -6.10 12.04
C VAL A 96 -4.76 -5.53 12.60
N VAL A 97 -4.70 -4.76 13.68
CA VAL A 97 -5.87 -4.09 14.27
C VAL A 97 -6.49 -3.11 13.26
N ARG A 98 -5.68 -2.27 12.63
CA ARG A 98 -6.15 -1.29 11.64
C ARG A 98 -6.71 -1.93 10.38
N MET A 99 -6.14 -3.06 9.93
CA MET A 99 -6.75 -3.88 8.86
C MET A 99 -8.12 -4.40 9.25
N GLN A 100 -8.32 -4.80 10.51
CA GLN A 100 -9.61 -5.28 11.00
C GLN A 100 -10.66 -4.17 11.00
N GLU A 101 -10.31 -2.96 11.44
CA GLU A 101 -11.18 -1.78 11.38
C GLU A 101 -11.62 -1.46 9.94
N MET A 102 -10.72 -1.58 8.95
CA MET A 102 -11.08 -1.42 7.54
C MET A 102 -12.04 -2.51 7.05
N ARG A 103 -11.85 -3.76 7.49
CA ARG A 103 -12.76 -4.86 7.14
C ARG A 103 -14.15 -4.66 7.72
N GLU A 104 -14.26 -4.13 8.94
CA GLU A 104 -15.54 -3.77 9.56
C GLU A 104 -16.28 -2.68 8.77
N GLN A 105 -15.55 -1.83 8.05
CA GLN A 105 -16.10 -0.85 7.11
C GLN A 105 -16.43 -1.44 5.72
N GLY A 106 -16.25 -2.76 5.53
CA GLY A 106 -16.57 -3.47 4.29
C GLY A 106 -15.45 -3.45 3.24
N ILE A 107 -14.24 -3.01 3.61
CA ILE A 107 -13.08 -3.03 2.72
C ILE A 107 -12.42 -4.42 2.73
N ASN A 108 -12.17 -4.98 1.55
CA ASN A 108 -11.49 -6.28 1.46
C ASN A 108 -9.97 -6.13 1.60
N VAL A 109 -9.46 -6.15 2.83
CA VAL A 109 -8.03 -6.05 3.13
C VAL A 109 -7.46 -7.41 3.58
N THR A 110 -6.49 -7.94 2.84
CA THR A 110 -5.86 -9.24 3.13
C THR A 110 -4.34 -9.14 3.24
N VAL A 111 -3.72 -10.17 3.79
CA VAL A 111 -2.26 -10.31 3.80
C VAL A 111 -1.79 -10.87 2.45
N TRP A 112 -0.60 -10.48 2.01
CA TRP A 112 0.08 -11.01 0.81
C TRP A 112 0.48 -12.48 0.94
#